data_AF-A0A935I0R6-F1
#
_entry.id   AF-A0A935I0R6-F1
#
_cell.length_a   1.000
_cell.length_b   1.000
_cell.length_c   1.000
_cell.angle_alpha   90.00
_cell.angle_beta   90.00
_cell.angle_gamma   90.00
#
_symmetry.space_group_name_H-M   'P 1'
#
loop_
_entity.id
_entity.type
_entity.pdbx_description
1 polymer ?
#
loop_
_entity_poly.entity_id
_entity_poly.type
_entity_poly.pdbx_seq_one_letter_code
_entity_poly.pdbx_strand_id
1 'polypeptide(L)' 'MDEVIKMVADKTGISADQAKSAVETVMGFLKDKLPAGISEQVEGLMSGKDVAGGIAGMAQGVKDKLSL' A
#
# COMPACT_ATOMS: atom_id res chain seq x y z
N MET A 1 -1.39 8.01 0.17
CA MET A 1 -1.67 8.32 -1.27
C MET A 1 -1.24 9.71 -1.67
N ASP A 2 -1.61 10.77 -0.94
CA ASP A 2 -1.31 12.15 -1.31
C ASP A 2 0.19 12.46 -1.46
N GLU A 3 1.02 11.89 -0.61
CA GLU A 3 2.49 12.04 -0.69
C GLU A 3 3.07 11.43 -1.97
N VAL A 4 2.55 10.28 -2.40
CA VAL A 4 2.97 9.61 -3.65
C VAL A 4 2.52 10.43 -4.85
N ILE A 5 1.29 10.95 -4.84
CA ILE A 5 0.77 11.82 -5.90
C ILE A 5 1.63 13.08 -6.01
N LYS A 6 1.96 13.72 -4.88
CA LYS A 6 2.81 14.90 -4.83
C LYS A 6 4.22 14.60 -5.36
N MET A 7 4.82 13.48 -4.95
CA MET A 7 6.14 13.07 -5.42
C MET A 7 6.15 12.82 -6.95
N VAL A 8 5.11 12.20 -7.48
CA VAL A 8 4.96 11.98 -8.93
C VAL A 8 4.80 13.31 -9.65
N ALA A 9 3.92 14.19 -9.18
CA ALA A 9 3.73 15.52 -9.75
C ALA A 9 5.05 16.32 -9.76
N ASP A 10 5.74 16.39 -8.63
CA ASP A 10 6.99 17.14 -8.45
C ASP A 10 8.12 16.60 -9.34
N LYS A 11 8.21 15.27 -9.51
CA LYS A 11 9.28 14.63 -10.31
C LYS A 11 9.01 14.62 -11.82
N THR A 12 7.74 14.65 -12.22
CA THR A 12 7.35 14.53 -13.65
C THR A 12 6.87 15.84 -14.25
N GLY A 13 6.56 16.84 -13.43
CA GLY A 13 6.07 18.15 -13.87
C GLY A 13 4.62 18.15 -14.35
N ILE A 14 3.84 17.11 -14.00
CA ILE A 14 2.42 17.00 -14.36
C ILE A 14 1.51 17.57 -13.27
N SER A 15 0.24 17.83 -13.61
CA SER A 15 -0.73 18.31 -12.61
C SER A 15 -1.03 17.25 -11.54
N ALA A 16 -1.49 17.68 -10.37
CA ALA A 16 -1.89 16.77 -9.29
C ALA A 16 -2.98 15.78 -9.74
N ASP A 17 -3.93 16.22 -10.58
CA ASP A 17 -4.99 15.37 -11.13
C ASP A 17 -4.42 14.31 -12.10
N GLN A 18 -3.45 14.69 -12.94
CA GLN A 18 -2.76 13.74 -13.82
C GLN A 18 -1.92 12.74 -13.01
N ALA A 19 -1.22 13.21 -11.98
CA ALA A 19 -0.45 12.37 -11.08
C ALA A 19 -1.34 11.39 -10.31
N LYS A 20 -2.51 11.83 -9.84
CA LYS A 20 -3.51 10.96 -9.23
C LYS A 20 -3.95 9.86 -10.17
N SER A 21 -4.33 10.20 -11.41
CA SER A 21 -4.75 9.23 -12.42
C SER A 21 -3.64 8.22 -12.75
N ALA A 22 -2.39 8.67 -12.84
CA ALA A 22 -1.23 7.80 -13.06
C ALA A 22 -1.01 6.82 -11.89
N VAL A 23 -1.05 7.33 -10.65
CA VAL A 23 -0.90 6.50 -9.44
C VAL A 23 -2.02 5.46 -9.35
N GLU A 24 -3.27 5.85 -9.57
CA GLU A 24 -4.42 4.94 -9.56
C GLU A 24 -4.31 3.84 -10.62
N THR A 25 -3.87 4.19 -11.83
CA THR A 25 -3.67 3.22 -12.94
C THR A 25 -2.63 2.17 -12.59
N VAL A 26 -1.47 2.60 -12.07
CA VAL A 26 -0.41 1.68 -11.64
C VAL A 26 -0.88 0.81 -10.48
N MET A 27 -1.66 1.38 -9.56
CA MET A 27 -2.17 0.63 -8.42
C MET A 27 -3.22 -0.40 -8.80
N GLY A 28 -4.07 -0.10 -9.79
CA GLY A 28 -4.97 -1.09 -10.41
C GLY A 28 -4.17 -2.25 -11.00
N PHE A 29 -3.14 -1.96 -11.80
CA PHE A 29 -2.27 -2.98 -12.36
C PHE A 29 -1.57 -3.85 -11.30
N LEU A 30 -1.05 -3.22 -10.23
CA LEU A 30 -0.42 -3.95 -9.14
C LEU A 30 -1.42 -4.81 -8.37
N LYS A 31 -2.64 -4.33 -8.11
CA LYS A 31 -3.69 -5.15 -7.47
C LYS A 31 -4.07 -6.37 -8.32
N ASP A 32 -4.12 -6.22 -9.64
CA ASP A 32 -4.44 -7.32 -10.56
C ASP A 32 -3.30 -8.36 -10.64
N LYS A 33 -2.06 -7.96 -10.37
CA LYS A 33 -0.87 -8.83 -10.39
C LYS A 33 -0.49 -9.38 -9.02
N LEU A 34 -0.90 -8.74 -7.94
CA LEU A 34 -0.62 -9.17 -6.58
C LEU A 34 -1.65 -10.22 -6.15
N PRO A 35 -1.21 -11.38 -5.61
CA PRO A 35 -2.13 -12.35 -5.00
C PRO A 35 -2.94 -11.67 -3.88
N ALA A 36 -4.19 -12.11 -3.70
CA ALA A 36 -5.17 -11.48 -2.81
C ALA A 36 -4.72 -11.28 -1.34
N GLY A 37 -3.64 -11.92 -0.88
CA GLY A 37 -3.07 -11.72 0.46
C GLY A 37 -2.08 -10.56 0.60
N ILE A 38 -1.61 -9.96 -0.51
CA ILE A 38 -0.61 -8.89 -0.49
C ILE A 38 -1.24 -7.51 -0.69
N SER A 39 -2.37 -7.43 -1.39
CA SER A 39 -3.11 -6.19 -1.66
C SER A 39 -3.46 -5.44 -0.37
N GLU A 40 -3.96 -6.13 0.66
CA GLU A 40 -4.30 -5.51 1.95
C GLU A 40 -3.08 -4.96 2.69
N GLN A 41 -1.92 -5.60 2.55
CA GLN A 41 -0.66 -5.13 3.16
C GLN A 41 -0.13 -3.88 2.44
N VAL A 42 -0.23 -3.84 1.11
CA VAL A 42 0.17 -2.68 0.30
C VAL A 42 -0.76 -1.50 0.56
N GLU A 43 -2.07 -1.72 0.65
CA GLU A 43 -3.03 -0.69 1.03
C GLU A 43 -2.78 -0.14 2.44
N GLY A 44 -2.44 -1.00 3.40
CA GLY A 44 -2.05 -0.60 4.76
C GLY A 44 -0.82 0.30 4.77
N LEU A 45 0.22 -0.08 4.01
CA LEU A 45 1.44 0.72 3.85
C LEU A 45 1.17 2.07 3.16
N MET A 46 0.40 2.06 2.06
CA MET A 46 0.09 3.27 1.28
C MET A 46 -0.85 4.27 1.96
N SER A 47 -1.69 3.78 2.87
CA SER A 47 -2.61 4.62 3.65
C SER A 47 -1.93 5.25 4.87
N GLY A 48 -0.66 4.92 5.14
CA GLY A 48 0.02 5.34 6.37
C GLY A 48 -0.65 4.80 7.63
N LYS A 49 -1.58 3.85 7.49
CA LYS A 49 -2.32 3.22 8.58
C LYS A 49 -1.46 2.10 9.10
N ASP A 50 -0.56 2.48 10.00
CA ASP A 50 0.22 1.64 10.90
C ASP A 50 0.48 0.22 10.38
N VAL A 51 1.62 0.05 9.71
CA VAL A 51 2.29 -1.24 9.54
C VAL A 51 2.38 -2.00 10.89
N ALA A 52 2.34 -1.28 12.02
CA ALA A 52 2.22 -1.86 13.35
C ALA A 52 0.97 -2.73 13.56
N GLY A 53 -0.18 -2.45 12.95
CA GLY A 53 -1.38 -3.29 13.05
C GLY A 53 -1.23 -4.62 12.28
N GLY A 54 -0.64 -4.58 11.09
CA GLY A 54 -0.34 -5.76 10.29
C GLY A 54 0.78 -6.62 10.89
N ILE A 55 1.85 -5.99 11.39
CA ILE A 55 2.95 -6.67 12.07
C ILE A 55 2.49 -7.22 13.44
N ALA A 56 1.68 -6.48 14.20
CA ALA A 56 1.12 -7.00 15.46
C ALA A 56 0.20 -8.20 15.22
N GLY A 57 -0.65 -8.15 14.19
CA GLY A 57 -1.47 -9.30 13.78
C GLY A 57 -0.63 -10.50 13.35
N MET A 58 0.44 -10.28 12.60
CA MET A 58 1.38 -11.33 12.19
C MET A 58 2.16 -11.90 13.38
N ALA A 59 2.64 -11.06 14.28
CA ALA A 59 3.36 -11.46 15.50
C ALA A 59 2.46 -12.27 16.44
N GLN A 60 1.18 -11.90 16.54
CA GLN A 60 0.20 -12.65 17.33
C GLN A 60 -0.11 -14.01 16.72
N GLY A 61 -0.29 -14.08 15.39
CA GLY A 61 -0.49 -15.35 14.69
C GLY A 61 0.71 -16.31 14.77
N VAL A 62 1.94 -15.77 14.83
CA VAL A 62 3.15 -16.57 15.07
C VAL A 62 3.21 -17.07 16.53
N LYS A 63 2.82 -16.24 17.50
CA LYS A 63 2.78 -16.61 18.92
C LYS A 63 1.75 -17.70 19.20
N ASP A 64 0.57 -17.64 18.59
CA ASP A 64 -0.49 -18.65 18.74
C ASP A 64 -0.07 -20.01 18.16
N LYS A 65 0.65 -20.02 17.03
CA LYS A 65 1.20 -21.27 16.45
C LYS A 65 2.38 -21.85 17.21
N LEU A 66 3.10 -21.04 17.99
CA LEU A 66 4.26 -21.47 18.78
C LEU A 66 3.88 -21.90 20.20
N SER A 67 2.66 -21.57 20.64
CA SER A 67 2.11 -21.94 21.95
C SER A 67 1.15 -23.15 21.91
N LEU A 68 0.95 -23.71 20.71
CA LEU A 68 0.36 -25.03 20.44
C LEU A 68 1.47 -26.05 20.20
#